data_AF-A0AAD4QJ48-F1
#
_entry.id   AF-A0AAD4QJ48-F1
#
_cell.length_a   1.000
_cell.length_b   1.000
_cell.length_c   1.000
_cell.angle_alpha   90.00
_cell.angle_beta   90.00
_cell.angle_gamma   90.00
#
_symmetry.space_group_name_H-M   'P 1'
#
loop_
_entity.id
_entity.type
_entity.pdbx_description
1 polymer ?
#
loop_
_entity_poly.entity_id
_entity_poly.type
_entity_poly.pdbx_seq_one_letter_code
_entity_poly.pdbx_strand_id
1 'polypeptide(L)'
;MEVTSHEGGIQDNQSDQNRMILQGSCLARLGNVLTSEPNSDPVVIVAIFIDKDLIAHEYLMYQPPSEVKKVLYHEETFKLTESMEAFNFVFWLYNLLSGVIEVNARLDQYSLSRLGELADYIYYNDDSSDIIED
;
A
#
# COMPACT_ATOMS: atom_id res chain seq x y z
N MET A 1 -36.64 -29.54 -15.46
CA MET A 1 -36.11 -28.28 -14.91
C MET A 1 -34.74 -28.62 -14.36
N GLU A 2 -33.71 -28.50 -15.19
CA GLU A 2 -32.34 -28.84 -14.81
C GLU A 2 -31.81 -27.73 -13.91
N VAL A 3 -31.51 -28.07 -12.67
CA VAL A 3 -30.72 -27.22 -11.78
C VAL A 3 -29.28 -27.40 -12.23
N THR A 4 -28.82 -26.53 -13.12
CA THR A 4 -27.39 -26.41 -13.42
C THR A 4 -26.72 -25.77 -12.21
N SER A 5 -26.18 -26.59 -11.32
CA SER A 5 -25.18 -26.17 -10.35
C SER A 5 -23.99 -25.63 -11.12
N HIS A 6 -23.89 -24.30 -11.23
CA HIS A 6 -22.67 -23.64 -11.67
C HIS A 6 -21.63 -23.86 -10.58
N GLU A 7 -20.89 -24.95 -10.69
CA GLU A 7 -19.57 -25.12 -10.08
C GLU A 7 -18.61 -24.14 -10.78
N GLY A 8 -18.80 -22.85 -10.53
CA GLY A 8 -17.79 -21.85 -10.78
C GLY A 8 -16.71 -22.07 -9.76
N GLY A 9 -15.68 -22.82 -10.14
CA GLY A 9 -14.50 -23.08 -9.31
C GLY A 9 -14.01 -21.77 -8.68
N ILE A 10 -13.67 -21.87 -7.40
CA ILE A 10 -13.15 -20.79 -6.55
C ILE A 10 -11.93 -20.20 -7.25
N GLN A 11 -12.15 -19.20 -8.11
CA GLN A 11 -11.06 -18.47 -8.74
C GLN A 11 -10.41 -17.63 -7.66
N ASP A 12 -9.09 -17.74 -7.62
CA ASP A 12 -8.24 -16.90 -6.80
C ASP A 12 -8.55 -15.43 -7.14
N ASN A 13 -9.15 -14.71 -6.20
CA ASN A 13 -9.60 -13.32 -6.40
C ASN A 13 -8.43 -12.33 -6.49
N GLN A 14 -7.20 -12.84 -6.67
CA GLN A 14 -5.98 -12.10 -6.95
C GLN A 14 -6.15 -11.08 -8.09
N SER A 15 -6.95 -11.41 -9.11
CA SER A 15 -7.26 -10.45 -10.19
C SER A 15 -7.98 -9.21 -9.65
N ASP A 16 -8.94 -9.37 -8.75
CA ASP A 16 -9.71 -8.27 -8.18
C ASP A 16 -8.87 -7.45 -7.20
N GLN A 17 -8.06 -8.12 -6.38
CA GLN A 17 -7.06 -7.48 -5.53
C GLN A 17 -6.08 -6.63 -6.35
N ASN A 18 -5.52 -7.18 -7.43
CA ASN A 18 -4.61 -6.44 -8.32
C ASN A 18 -5.28 -5.24 -8.98
N ARG A 19 -6.54 -5.38 -9.40
CA ARG A 19 -7.34 -4.27 -9.97
C ARG A 19 -7.57 -3.17 -8.94
N MET A 20 -7.88 -3.54 -7.70
CA MET A 20 -8.07 -2.59 -6.60
C MET A 20 -6.78 -1.82 -6.31
N ILE A 21 -5.63 -2.50 -6.19
CA ILE A 21 -4.32 -1.87 -5.96
C ILE A 21 -3.99 -0.91 -7.12
N LEU A 22 -4.21 -1.33 -8.36
CA LEU A 22 -3.97 -0.47 -9.53
C LEU A 22 -4.87 0.78 -9.49
N GLN A 23 -6.16 0.62 -9.22
CA GLN A 23 -7.10 1.74 -9.12
C GLN A 23 -6.71 2.71 -8.01
N GLY A 24 -6.41 2.20 -6.81
CA GLY A 24 -5.98 3.03 -5.69
C GLY A 24 -4.68 3.77 -5.98
N SER A 25 -3.74 3.12 -6.66
CA SER A 25 -2.48 3.74 -7.08
C SER A 25 -2.71 4.87 -8.08
N CYS A 26 -3.60 4.66 -9.05
CA CYS A 26 -3.99 5.70 -10.00
C CYS A 26 -4.64 6.90 -9.29
N LEU A 27 -5.50 6.65 -8.29
CA LEU A 27 -6.13 7.70 -7.50
C LEU A 27 -5.13 8.49 -6.66
N ALA A 28 -4.16 7.83 -6.02
CA ALA A 28 -3.11 8.49 -5.25
C ALA A 28 -2.29 9.45 -6.14
N ARG A 29 -1.91 8.98 -7.33
CA ARG A 29 -1.18 9.78 -8.31
C ARG A 29 -2.02 10.94 -8.85
N LEU A 30 -3.27 10.70 -9.21
CA LEU A 30 -4.17 11.74 -9.72
C LEU A 30 -4.43 12.80 -8.66
N GLY A 31 -4.71 12.37 -7.42
CA GLY A 31 -4.89 13.26 -6.28
C GLY A 31 -3.70 14.19 -6.10
N ASN A 32 -2.49 13.64 -6.12
CA ASN A 32 -1.26 14.43 -5.99
C ASN A 32 -1.00 15.38 -7.18
N VAL A 33 -1.48 15.07 -8.39
CA VAL A 33 -1.43 15.99 -9.54
C VAL A 33 -2.46 17.12 -9.41
N LEU A 34 -3.62 16.84 -8.83
CA LEU A 34 -4.71 17.80 -8.66
C LEU A 34 -4.50 18.74 -7.47
N THR A 35 -3.76 18.31 -6.45
CA THR A 35 -3.28 19.18 -5.37
C THR A 35 -2.14 20.04 -5.92
N SER A 36 -2.49 21.12 -6.61
CA SER A 36 -1.58 22.00 -7.34
C SER A 36 -0.73 22.93 -6.46
N GLU A 37 -0.77 22.76 -5.13
CA GLU A 37 -0.10 23.66 -4.20
C GLU A 37 1.26 23.07 -3.75
N PRO A 38 2.36 23.83 -3.87
CA PRO A 38 3.63 23.43 -3.30
C PRO A 38 3.46 23.30 -1.78
N ASN A 39 3.82 22.11 -1.24
CA ASN A 39 3.65 21.70 0.16
C ASN A 39 2.24 21.26 0.58
N SER A 40 1.34 20.91 -0.35
CA SER A 40 0.12 20.19 0.03
C SER A 40 0.46 18.82 0.60
N ASP A 41 -0.26 18.40 1.64
CA ASP A 41 -0.16 17.05 2.18
C ASP A 41 -0.39 16.01 1.08
N PRO A 42 0.37 14.89 1.07
CA PRO A 42 0.21 13.86 0.07
C PRO A 42 -1.21 13.27 0.13
N VAL A 43 -1.80 13.04 -1.04
CA VAL A 43 -3.06 12.30 -1.12
C VAL A 43 -2.80 10.83 -0.83
N VAL A 44 -3.34 10.35 0.28
CA VAL A 44 -3.28 8.95 0.71
C VAL A 44 -4.57 8.25 0.32
N ILE A 45 -4.44 7.09 -0.31
CA ILE A 45 -5.54 6.19 -0.64
C ILE A 45 -5.39 4.93 0.18
N VAL A 46 -6.43 4.61 0.94
CA VAL A 46 -6.56 3.33 1.63
C VAL A 46 -7.48 2.43 0.82
N ALA A 47 -7.01 1.24 0.46
CA ALA A 47 -7.81 0.22 -0.20
C ALA A 47 -7.79 -1.07 0.61
N ILE A 48 -8.94 -1.72 0.74
CA ILE A 48 -9.09 -2.89 1.59
C ILE A 48 -9.73 -4.01 0.77
N PHE A 49 -9.06 -5.15 0.73
CA PHE A 49 -9.54 -6.36 0.11
C PHE A 49 -9.73 -7.43 1.17
N ILE A 50 -10.92 -8.03 1.26
CA ILE A 50 -11.18 -9.15 2.16
C ILE A 50 -11.31 -10.39 1.30
N ASP A 51 -10.43 -11.36 1.54
CA ASP A 51 -10.43 -12.61 0.79
C ASP A 51 -11.50 -13.60 1.30
N LYS A 52 -11.55 -14.76 0.65
CA LYS A 52 -12.49 -15.83 1.00
C LYS A 52 -12.21 -16.48 2.36
N ASP A 53 -10.98 -16.38 2.84
CA ASP A 53 -10.49 -16.95 4.10
C ASP A 53 -10.64 -15.94 5.25
N LEU A 54 -11.34 -14.81 4.99
CA LEU A 54 -11.56 -13.71 5.91
C LEU A 54 -10.24 -13.06 6.37
N ILE A 55 -9.26 -13.00 5.47
CA ILE A 55 -8.05 -12.19 5.64
C ILE A 55 -8.32 -10.84 4.98
N ALA A 56 -8.27 -9.77 5.78
CA ALA A 56 -8.31 -8.42 5.28
C ALA A 56 -6.89 -7.97 4.91
N HIS A 57 -6.67 -7.60 3.66
CA HIS A 57 -5.49 -6.94 3.15
C HIS A 57 -5.75 -5.44 3.04
N GLU A 58 -5.08 -4.66 3.86
CA GLU A 58 -5.07 -3.21 3.81
C GLU A 58 -3.89 -2.74 2.96
N TYR A 59 -4.15 -1.84 2.01
CA TYR A 59 -3.15 -1.18 1.19
C TYR A 59 -3.22 0.32 1.38
N LEU A 60 -2.13 0.89 1.88
CA LEU A 60 -1.99 2.31 2.09
C LEU A 60 -1.07 2.89 1.02
N MET A 61 -1.67 3.59 0.06
CA MET A 61 -1.04 4.06 -1.17
C MET A 61 -0.87 5.58 -1.17
N TYR A 62 0.32 6.07 -1.52
CA TYR A 62 0.60 7.50 -1.59
C TYR A 62 1.73 7.80 -2.59
N GLN A 63 1.80 9.04 -3.04
CA GLN A 63 2.95 9.53 -3.80
C GLN A 63 3.71 10.55 -2.94
N PRO A 64 4.98 10.29 -2.58
CA PRO A 64 5.74 11.22 -1.75
C PRO A 64 6.05 12.53 -2.50
N PRO A 65 6.31 13.65 -1.80
CA PRO A 65 6.55 14.98 -2.39
C PRO A 65 7.87 15.14 -3.20
N SER A 66 8.52 14.05 -3.62
CA SER A 66 9.82 14.08 -4.28
C SER A 66 9.73 14.17 -5.81
N GLU A 67 10.84 14.47 -6.49
CA GLU A 67 10.95 14.43 -7.96
C GLU A 67 10.58 13.06 -8.56
N VAL A 68 10.57 12.01 -7.74
CA VAL A 68 10.23 10.65 -8.13
C VAL A 68 8.72 10.48 -8.23
N LYS A 69 8.19 10.44 -9.47
CA LYS A 69 6.76 10.22 -9.80
C LYS A 69 6.27 8.77 -9.56
N LYS A 70 6.79 8.09 -8.54
CA LYS A 70 6.43 6.71 -8.20
C LYS A 70 5.39 6.72 -7.07
N VAL A 71 4.36 5.91 -7.22
CA VAL A 71 3.42 5.61 -6.13
C VAL A 71 4.05 4.51 -5.28
N LEU A 72 4.02 4.70 -3.97
CA LEU A 72 4.43 3.71 -2.99
C LEU A 72 3.19 3.16 -2.29
N TYR A 73 3.29 1.92 -1.80
CA TYR A 73 2.26 1.36 -0.94
C TYR A 73 2.86 0.56 0.22
N HIS A 74 2.12 0.54 1.32
CA HIS A 74 2.33 -0.35 2.45
C HIS A 74 1.17 -1.34 2.52
N GLU A 75 1.45 -2.58 2.92
CA GLU A 75 0.44 -3.62 3.09
C GLU A 75 0.45 -4.11 4.53
N GLU A 76 -0.74 -4.20 5.12
CA GLU A 76 -0.98 -4.82 6.42
C GLU A 76 -2.11 -5.85 6.30
N THR A 77 -2.06 -6.92 7.08
CA THR A 77 -3.04 -8.02 6.99
C THR A 77 -3.64 -8.35 8.34
N PHE A 78 -4.96 -8.54 8.39
CA PHE A 78 -5.71 -8.90 9.59
C PHE A 78 -6.50 -10.19 9.36
N LYS A 79 -6.35 -11.17 10.25
CA LYS A 79 -7.12 -12.42 10.20
C LYS A 79 -8.45 -12.25 10.93
N LEU A 80 -9.52 -11.97 10.21
CA LEU A 80 -10.82 -11.65 10.81
C LEU A 80 -11.49 -12.85 11.48
N THR A 81 -10.97 -14.07 11.29
CA THR A 81 -11.34 -15.24 12.07
C THR A 81 -10.86 -15.17 13.52
N GLU A 82 -9.84 -14.38 13.81
CA GLU A 82 -9.30 -14.17 15.15
C GLU A 82 -9.94 -12.93 15.78
N SER A 83 -10.56 -13.07 16.95
CA SER A 83 -11.38 -12.01 17.54
C SER A 83 -10.62 -10.72 17.84
N MET A 84 -9.33 -10.85 18.21
CA MET A 84 -8.48 -9.68 18.49
C MET A 84 -8.10 -8.95 17.21
N GLU A 85 -7.70 -9.67 16.18
CA GLU A 85 -7.39 -9.12 14.85
C GLU A 85 -8.62 -8.44 14.23
N ALA A 86 -9.80 -9.08 14.32
CA ALA A 86 -11.05 -8.48 13.86
C ALA A 86 -11.41 -7.21 14.62
N PHE A 87 -11.23 -7.19 15.95
CA PHE A 87 -11.43 -5.99 16.75
C PHE A 87 -10.47 -4.88 16.36
N ASN A 88 -9.17 -5.18 16.23
CA ASN A 88 -8.14 -4.22 15.85
C ASN A 88 -8.42 -3.62 14.47
N PHE A 89 -8.78 -4.44 13.49
CA PHE A 89 -9.15 -3.99 12.15
C PHE A 89 -10.36 -3.04 12.17
N VAL A 90 -11.45 -3.41 12.85
CA VAL A 90 -12.65 -2.55 12.93
C VAL A 90 -12.36 -1.27 13.72
N PHE A 91 -11.58 -1.35 14.80
CA PHE A 91 -11.21 -0.20 15.60
C PHE A 91 -10.29 0.75 14.82
N TRP A 92 -9.36 0.23 14.04
CA TRP A 92 -8.55 1.01 13.12
C TRP A 92 -9.42 1.70 12.06
N LEU A 93 -10.33 0.96 11.42
CA LEU A 93 -11.29 1.52 10.46
C LEU A 93 -12.14 2.65 11.06
N TYR A 94 -12.63 2.45 12.29
CA TYR A 94 -13.41 3.46 13.02
C TYR A 94 -12.61 4.74 13.23
N ASN A 95 -11.32 4.61 13.53
CA ASN A 95 -10.42 5.73 13.75
C ASN A 95 -9.79 6.25 12.46
N LEU A 96 -10.05 5.65 11.30
CA LEU A 96 -9.37 5.97 10.05
C LEU A 96 -9.47 7.46 9.71
N LEU A 97 -10.66 8.07 9.83
CA LEU A 97 -10.87 9.50 9.53
C LEU A 97 -10.10 10.43 10.49
N SER A 98 -9.98 10.06 11.76
CA SER A 98 -9.19 10.80 12.76
C SER A 98 -7.69 10.54 12.60
N GLY A 99 -7.34 9.34 12.13
CA GLY A 99 -6.00 8.83 11.96
C GLY A 99 -5.35 9.21 10.64
N VAL A 100 -6.07 9.66 9.61
CA VAL A 100 -5.48 10.15 8.34
C VAL A 100 -4.43 11.24 8.59
N ILE A 101 -4.66 12.09 9.61
CA ILE A 101 -3.71 13.14 10.03
C ILE A 101 -2.42 12.52 10.62
N GLU A 102 -2.53 11.41 11.35
CA GLU A 102 -1.42 10.73 12.03
C GLU A 102 -0.69 9.73 11.09
N VAL A 103 -1.41 9.14 10.15
CA VAL A 103 -0.91 8.28 9.07
C VAL A 103 0.04 9.05 8.17
N ASN A 104 -0.27 10.30 7.83
CA ASN A 104 0.65 11.16 7.07
C ASN A 104 2.02 11.29 7.79
N ALA A 105 2.03 11.45 9.11
CA ALA A 105 3.27 11.53 9.88
C ALA A 105 4.07 10.20 9.90
N ARG A 106 3.38 9.05 9.91
CA ARG A 106 4.04 7.73 9.82
C ARG A 106 4.63 7.49 8.43
N LEU A 107 3.96 7.95 7.37
CA LEU A 107 4.45 7.83 5.99
C LEU A 107 5.76 8.57 5.76
N ASP A 108 5.93 9.76 6.36
CA ASP A 108 7.20 10.49 6.31
C ASP A 108 8.33 9.67 6.96
N GLN A 109 8.04 9.01 8.07
CA GLN A 109 9.00 8.19 8.81
C GLN A 109 9.42 6.93 8.03
N TYR A 110 8.47 6.22 7.39
CA TYR A 110 8.75 5.07 6.54
C TYR A 110 9.48 5.46 5.23
N SER A 111 9.17 6.63 4.68
CA SER A 111 9.87 7.16 3.50
C SER A 111 11.34 7.42 3.82
N LEU A 112 11.64 7.99 4.99
CA LEU A 112 13.00 8.24 5.46
C LEU A 112 13.78 6.96 5.75
N SER A 113 13.18 5.96 6.41
CA SER A 113 13.85 4.68 6.68
C SER A 113 14.20 3.93 5.38
N ARG A 114 13.27 3.92 4.42
CA ARG A 114 13.46 3.21 3.15
C ARG A 114 14.42 3.94 2.20
N LEU A 115 14.48 5.28 2.26
CA LEU A 115 15.52 6.05 1.56
C LEU A 115 16.91 5.81 2.16
N GLY A 116 17.01 5.63 3.49
CA GLY A 116 18.25 5.21 4.15
C GLY A 116 18.71 3.84 3.67
N GLU A 117 17.81 2.84 3.65
CA GLU A 117 18.10 1.49 3.16
C GLU A 117 18.48 1.46 1.66
N LEU A 118 17.83 2.30 0.84
CA LEU A 118 18.19 2.43 -0.59
C LEU A 118 19.52 3.14 -0.80
N ALA A 119 19.83 4.16 0.00
CA ALA A 119 21.11 4.85 -0.05
C ALA A 119 22.25 3.92 0.39
N ASP A 120 22.04 3.14 1.45
CA ASP A 120 22.97 2.11 1.90
C ASP A 120 23.16 1.03 0.84
N TYR A 121 22.09 0.57 0.18
CA TYR A 121 22.18 -0.39 -0.92
C TYR A 121 22.92 0.17 -2.14
N ILE A 122 22.73 1.44 -2.49
CA ILE A 122 23.46 2.09 -3.60
C ILE A 122 24.93 2.25 -3.23
N TYR A 123 25.23 2.73 -2.02
CA TYR A 123 26.59 2.94 -1.53
C TYR A 123 27.39 1.62 -1.46
N TYR A 124 26.77 0.55 -0.98
CA TYR A 124 27.42 -0.77 -0.90
C TYR A 124 27.69 -1.42 -2.26
N ASN A 125 26.91 -1.06 -3.29
CA ASN A 125 27.09 -1.60 -4.63
C ASN A 125 27.99 -0.73 -5.52
N ASP A 126 28.17 0.56 -5.21
CA ASP A 126 29.07 1.45 -5.97
C ASP A 126 30.56 1.20 -5.63
N ASP A 127 30.87 0.88 -4.37
CA ASP A 127 32.23 0.48 -3.91
C ASP A 127 32.67 -0.92 -4.40
N SER A 128 31.82 -1.66 -5.12
CA SER A 128 32.14 -2.99 -5.67
C SER A 128 32.60 -2.98 -7.13
N SER A 129 32.74 -1.79 -7.73
CA SER A 129 33.06 -1.61 -9.17
C SER A 129 34.54 -1.51 -9.52
N ASP A 130 35.45 -1.35 -8.55
CA ASP A 130 36.85 -0.99 -8.85
C ASP A 130 37.85 -1.91 -8.14
N ILE A 131 38.05 -3.15 -8.65
CA ILE A 131 39.37 -3.80 -8.72
C ILE A 131 39.38 -4.79 -9.90
N ILE A 132 39.70 -4.32 -11.10
CA ILE A 132 40.47 -5.11 -12.06
C ILE A 132 41.78 -4.35 -12.22
N GLU A 133 42.76 -4.72 -11.39
CA GLU A 133 44.16 -4.36 -11.62
C GLU A 133 44.64 -5.11 -12.87
N ASP A 134 45.09 -4.35 -13.87
CA ASP A 134 45.85 -4.83 -15.03
C ASP A 134 47.23 -5.40 -14.64
#